data_AF-A0A956ZA84-F1
#
_entry.id   AF-A0A956ZA84-F1
#
_cell.length_a   1.000
_cell.length_b   1.000
_cell.length_c   1.000
_cell.angle_alpha   90.00
_cell.angle_beta   90.00
_cell.angle_gamma   90.00
#
_symmetry.space_group_name_H-M   'P 1'
#
loop_
_entity.id
_entity.type
_entity.pdbx_description
1 polymer ?
#
loop_
_entity_poly.entity_id
_entity_poly.type
_entity_poly.pdbx_seq_one_letter_code
_entity_poly.pdbx_strand_id
1 'polypeptide(L)'
;MRNDLSRVCRKGSVKVGRLFDVETYATLHQLVSEVEGEAREGEGVSSILGKVFPPGSVTGAPKKRALEIIDELEPHYRGPYCGALGIFYPDGDFTLSVGIRTAVVEPERTTFWTGGGIVWDSDPEAEFLETTLKSKAMTKALGLSEG
;
A
#
# COMPACT_ATOMS: atom_id res chain seq x y z
N MET A 1 3.04 -8.06 6.91
CA MET A 1 2.24 -9.06 6.19
C MET A 1 2.15 -10.41 6.87
N ARG A 2 3.26 -11.14 7.12
CA ARG A 2 3.19 -12.46 7.80
C ARG A 2 2.47 -12.39 9.16
N ASN A 3 2.82 -11.38 9.98
CA ASN A 3 2.15 -11.14 11.25
C ASN A 3 0.66 -10.83 11.07
N ASP A 4 0.31 -10.00 10.08
CA ASP A 4 -1.07 -9.63 9.81
C ASP A 4 -1.92 -10.85 9.41
N LEU A 5 -1.43 -11.67 8.46
CA LEU A 5 -2.10 -12.89 8.01
C LEU A 5 -2.22 -13.93 9.13
N SER A 6 -1.23 -14.06 10.02
CA SER A 6 -1.32 -14.98 11.16
C SER A 6 -2.51 -14.72 12.09
N ARG A 7 -3.04 -13.48 12.08
CA ARG A 7 -4.22 -13.10 12.88
C ARG A 7 -5.53 -13.57 12.28
N VAL A 8 -5.57 -14.03 11.03
CA VAL A 8 -6.79 -14.47 10.31
C VAL A 8 -6.66 -15.87 9.73
N CYS A 9 -5.45 -16.36 9.50
CA CYS A 9 -5.19 -17.68 8.95
C CYS A 9 -5.13 -18.77 10.02
N ARG A 10 -5.33 -20.02 9.57
CA ARG A 10 -5.12 -21.23 10.37
C ARG A 10 -3.67 -21.28 10.86
N LYS A 11 -3.47 -21.81 12.07
CA LYS A 11 -2.12 -21.91 12.66
C LYS A 11 -1.25 -22.79 11.76
N GLY A 12 -0.10 -22.26 11.34
CA GLY A 12 0.85 -22.97 10.48
C GLY A 12 0.55 -22.94 8.98
N SER A 13 -0.56 -22.34 8.53
CA SER A 13 -0.86 -22.26 7.09
C SER A 13 -0.17 -21.09 6.38
N VAL A 14 0.28 -20.07 7.11
CA VAL A 14 0.93 -18.89 6.53
C VAL A 14 2.33 -19.25 6.06
N LYS A 15 2.58 -19.07 4.76
CA LYS A 15 3.86 -19.33 4.08
C LYS A 15 4.24 -18.16 3.18
N VAL A 16 5.53 -18.06 2.89
CA VAL A 16 6.08 -17.09 1.92
C VAL A 16 6.32 -17.84 0.63
N GLY A 17 5.64 -17.46 -0.44
CA GLY A 17 5.76 -18.08 -1.76
C GLY A 17 6.95 -17.52 -2.54
N ARG A 18 6.87 -16.24 -2.90
CA ARG A 18 7.96 -15.47 -3.51
C ARG A 18 8.59 -14.56 -2.47
N LEU A 19 9.92 -14.49 -2.42
CA LEU A 19 10.64 -13.66 -1.46
C LEU A 19 11.69 -12.82 -2.20
N PHE A 20 11.60 -11.50 -2.04
CA PHE A 20 12.49 -10.51 -2.65
C PHE A 20 12.68 -10.65 -4.16
N ASP A 21 11.59 -10.97 -4.86
CA ASP A 21 11.58 -11.04 -6.31
C ASP A 21 11.59 -9.63 -6.91
N VAL A 22 12.26 -9.43 -8.05
CA VAL A 22 12.36 -8.11 -8.69
C VAL A 22 11.30 -8.01 -9.78
N GLU A 23 10.32 -7.14 -9.59
CA GLU A 23 9.34 -6.80 -10.61
C GLU A 23 9.72 -5.48 -11.32
N THR A 24 9.66 -5.50 -12.65
CA THR A 24 9.99 -4.34 -13.49
C THR A 24 8.73 -3.65 -13.98
N TYR A 25 8.62 -2.36 -13.70
CA TYR A 25 7.57 -1.47 -14.18
C TYR A 25 8.15 -0.45 -15.17
N ALA A 26 7.27 0.31 -15.83
CA ALA A 26 7.67 1.26 -16.87
C ALA A 26 8.71 2.31 -16.44
N THR A 27 8.70 2.70 -15.16
CA THR A 27 9.56 3.79 -14.65
C THR A 27 10.53 3.35 -13.55
N LEU A 28 10.40 2.15 -12.99
CA LEU A 28 11.20 1.69 -11.85
C LEU A 28 11.12 0.16 -11.66
N HIS A 29 12.00 -0.37 -10.82
CA HIS A 29 11.96 -1.76 -10.34
C HIS A 29 11.48 -1.80 -8.89
N GLN A 30 10.79 -2.87 -8.48
CA GLN A 30 10.33 -3.07 -7.10
C GLN A 30 10.70 -4.46 -6.60
N LEU A 31 11.12 -4.55 -5.34
CA LEU A 31 11.24 -5.82 -4.63
C LEU A 31 9.86 -6.22 -4.09
N VAL A 32 9.38 -7.39 -4.50
CA VAL A 32 8.07 -7.93 -4.16
C VAL A 32 8.23 -9.24 -3.41
N SER A 33 7.33 -9.49 -2.47
CA SER A 33 7.24 -10.76 -1.77
C SER A 33 5.78 -11.15 -1.61
N GLU A 34 5.50 -12.42 -1.81
CA GLU A 34 4.17 -12.99 -1.77
C GLU A 34 4.01 -13.85 -0.53
N VAL A 35 2.98 -13.55 0.26
CA VAL A 35 2.67 -14.27 1.50
C VAL A 35 1.22 -14.71 1.41
N GLU A 36 0.99 -16.00 1.60
CA GLU A 36 -0.32 -16.62 1.48
C GLU A 36 -0.62 -17.52 2.69
N GLY A 37 -1.89 -17.84 2.92
CA GLY A 37 -2.32 -18.75 3.97
C GLY A 37 -3.82 -19.01 3.94
N GLU A 38 -4.23 -20.15 4.50
CA GLU A 38 -5.65 -20.52 4.57
C GLU A 38 -6.35 -19.73 5.68
N ALA A 39 -7.42 -19.00 5.34
CA ALA A 39 -8.28 -18.33 6.32
C ALA A 39 -8.88 -19.34 7.34
N ARG A 40 -9.07 -18.91 8.60
CA ARG A 40 -9.81 -19.72 9.57
C ARG A 40 -11.29 -19.76 9.20
N GLU A 41 -11.94 -20.85 9.58
CA GLU A 41 -13.38 -20.99 9.42
C GLU A 41 -14.12 -19.84 10.13
N GLY A 42 -15.11 -19.26 9.45
CA GLY A 42 -15.89 -18.12 9.94
C GLY A 42 -15.22 -16.75 9.80
N GLU A 43 -13.98 -16.65 9.30
CA GLU A 43 -13.36 -15.35 8.97
C GLU A 43 -13.99 -14.78 7.70
N GLY A 44 -14.94 -13.86 7.85
CA GLY A 44 -15.50 -13.10 6.75
C GLY A 44 -14.66 -11.88 6.37
N VAL A 45 -14.97 -11.28 5.22
CA VAL A 45 -14.32 -10.09 4.65
C VAL A 45 -14.06 -8.99 5.68
N SER A 46 -15.07 -8.55 6.42
CA SER A 46 -14.96 -7.46 7.40
C SER A 46 -13.92 -7.76 8.48
N SER A 47 -13.90 -9.00 8.99
CA SER A 47 -12.93 -9.46 9.99
C SER A 47 -11.52 -9.49 9.42
N ILE A 48 -11.36 -9.95 8.17
CA ILE A 48 -10.06 -10.00 7.50
C ILE A 48 -9.51 -8.58 7.30
N LEU A 49 -10.32 -7.68 6.73
CA LEU A 49 -9.91 -6.29 6.48
C LEU A 49 -9.56 -5.55 7.77
N GLY A 50 -10.39 -5.68 8.82
CA GLY A 50 -10.12 -5.04 10.11
C GLY A 50 -8.84 -5.50 10.81
N LYS A 51 -8.30 -6.66 10.45
CA LYS A 51 -7.06 -7.21 11.04
C LYS A 51 -5.82 -6.98 10.17
N VAL A 52 -5.98 -6.95 8.84
CA VAL A 52 -4.86 -6.92 7.88
C VAL A 52 -4.60 -5.52 7.35
N PHE A 53 -5.64 -4.71 7.16
CA PHE A 53 -5.54 -3.39 6.55
C PHE A 53 -5.28 -2.29 7.59
N PRO A 54 -4.57 -1.19 7.25
CA PRO A 54 -3.76 -0.98 6.04
C PRO A 54 -2.48 -1.86 6.01
N PRO A 55 -1.92 -2.11 4.81
CA PRO A 55 -0.73 -2.93 4.68
C PRO A 55 0.52 -2.20 5.20
N GLY A 56 1.49 -2.99 5.66
CA GLY A 56 2.75 -2.46 6.20
C GLY A 56 3.58 -1.64 5.21
N SER A 57 3.45 -1.92 3.91
CA SER A 57 4.20 -1.25 2.84
C SER A 57 3.86 0.23 2.64
N VAL A 58 2.73 0.70 3.17
CA VAL A 58 2.27 2.11 3.06
C VAL A 58 2.08 2.79 4.41
N THR A 59 2.46 2.10 5.48
CA THR A 59 2.38 2.58 6.86
C THR A 59 3.76 2.55 7.49
N GLY A 60 4.23 1.36 7.86
CA GLY A 60 5.52 1.12 8.49
C GLY A 60 5.45 0.03 9.55
N ALA A 61 6.53 -0.11 10.31
CA ALA A 61 6.62 -1.08 11.40
C ALA A 61 7.32 -0.44 12.62
N PRO A 62 6.74 -0.54 13.83
CA PRO A 62 5.43 -1.12 14.18
C PRO A 62 4.25 -0.31 13.62
N LYS A 63 3.26 -1.00 13.02
CA LYS A 63 2.15 -0.38 12.25
C LYS A 63 1.42 0.74 13.01
N LYS A 64 1.07 0.50 14.28
CA LYS A 64 0.34 1.47 15.09
C LYS A 64 1.13 2.77 15.26
N ARG A 65 2.41 2.68 15.65
CA ARG A 65 3.25 3.87 15.86
C ARG A 65 3.54 4.60 14.55
N ALA A 66 3.76 3.85 13.46
CA ALA A 66 3.95 4.46 12.14
C ALA A 66 2.73 5.29 11.70
N LEU A 67 1.52 4.78 11.93
CA LEU A 67 0.28 5.52 11.65
C LEU A 67 0.13 6.77 12.52
N GLU A 68 0.49 6.73 13.80
CA GLU A 68 0.48 7.92 14.67
C GLU A 68 1.46 8.99 14.16
N ILE A 69 2.67 8.61 13.76
CA ILE A 69 3.67 9.55 13.20
C ILE A 69 3.18 10.13 11.88
N ILE A 70 2.56 9.32 11.01
CA ILE A 70 1.96 9.80 9.76
C ILE A 70 0.89 10.85 10.05
N ASP A 71 0.01 10.59 11.02
CA ASP A 71 -1.06 11.51 11.45
C ASP A 71 -0.51 12.80 12.08
N GLU A 72 0.61 12.71 12.82
CA GLU A 72 1.31 13.87 13.39
C GLU A 72 1.97 14.76 12.31
N LEU A 73 2.44 14.18 11.21
CA LEU A 73 3.26 14.88 10.20
C LEU A 73 2.50 15.33 8.95
N GLU A 74 1.48 14.58 8.51
CA GLU A 74 0.75 14.91 7.29
C GLU A 74 -0.37 15.92 7.58
N PRO A 75 -0.37 17.10 6.95
CA PRO A 75 -1.36 18.14 7.23
C PRO A 75 -2.73 17.88 6.58
N HIS A 76 -2.94 16.70 6.01
CA HIS A 76 -4.10 16.35 5.20
C HIS A 76 -4.51 14.89 5.40
N TYR A 77 -5.79 14.62 5.19
CA TYR A 77 -6.27 13.25 5.10
C TYR A 77 -5.84 12.63 3.76
N ARG A 78 -5.29 11.43 3.80
CA ARG A 78 -4.88 10.68 2.59
C ARG A 78 -6.06 10.32 1.68
N GLY A 79 -7.29 10.32 2.18
CA GLY A 79 -8.46 9.90 1.41
C GLY A 79 -8.29 8.47 0.88
N PRO A 80 -8.45 8.22 -0.44
CA PRO A 80 -8.23 6.89 -1.01
C PRO A 80 -6.74 6.51 -1.12
N TYR A 81 -5.81 7.46 -0.95
CA TYR A 81 -4.38 7.14 -0.99
C TYR A 81 -3.99 6.23 0.18
N CYS A 82 -3.26 5.16 -0.12
CA CYS A 82 -2.94 4.08 0.81
C CYS A 82 -4.18 3.35 1.38
N GLY A 83 -5.37 3.60 0.81
CA GLY A 83 -6.62 2.90 1.04
C GLY A 83 -6.70 1.58 0.28
N ALA A 84 -7.89 1.01 0.13
CA ALA A 84 -8.13 -0.22 -0.62
C ALA A 84 -9.10 0.03 -1.77
N LEU A 85 -8.76 -0.47 -2.96
CA LEU A 85 -9.58 -0.44 -4.16
C LEU A 85 -9.77 -1.86 -4.67
N GLY A 86 -10.99 -2.28 -4.96
CA GLY A 86 -11.20 -3.60 -5.53
C GLY A 86 -12.64 -4.06 -5.56
N ILE A 87 -12.82 -5.39 -5.61
CA ILE A 87 -14.07 -6.06 -5.93
C ILE A 87 -14.39 -7.08 -4.84
N PHE A 88 -15.65 -7.12 -4.42
CA PHE A 88 -16.23 -8.16 -3.58
C PHE A 88 -17.18 -9.00 -4.42
N TYR A 89 -17.06 -10.31 -4.34
CA TYR A 89 -17.85 -11.27 -5.12
C TYR A 89 -19.02 -11.82 -4.29
N PRO A 90 -20.13 -12.25 -4.92
CA PRO A 90 -21.31 -12.76 -4.21
C PRO A 90 -21.08 -13.99 -3.34
N ASP A 91 -20.03 -14.77 -3.63
CA ASP A 91 -19.60 -15.94 -2.87
C ASP A 91 -18.73 -15.60 -1.66
N GLY A 92 -18.45 -14.31 -1.43
CA GLY A 92 -17.65 -13.82 -0.30
C GLY A 92 -16.16 -13.70 -0.61
N ASP A 93 -15.72 -14.05 -1.82
CA ASP A 93 -14.34 -13.79 -2.25
C ASP A 93 -14.13 -12.29 -2.53
N PHE A 94 -12.88 -11.85 -2.55
CA PHE A 94 -12.53 -10.47 -2.84
C PHE A 94 -11.10 -10.31 -3.33
N THR A 95 -10.90 -9.28 -4.15
CA THR A 95 -9.57 -8.84 -4.56
C THR A 95 -9.44 -7.35 -4.28
N LEU A 96 -8.37 -6.96 -3.60
CA LEU A 96 -8.08 -5.57 -3.28
C LEU A 96 -6.65 -5.22 -3.68
N SER A 97 -6.49 -4.02 -4.20
CA SER A 97 -5.22 -3.34 -4.40
C SER A 97 -5.10 -2.17 -3.43
N VAL A 98 -3.87 -1.84 -3.06
CA VAL A 98 -3.60 -0.64 -2.25
C VAL A 98 -3.77 0.58 -3.16
N GLY A 99 -4.45 1.61 -2.67
CA GLY A 99 -4.68 2.88 -3.37
C GLY A 99 -3.40 3.71 -3.53
N ILE A 100 -2.41 3.20 -4.25
CA ILE A 100 -1.20 3.91 -4.68
C ILE A 100 -1.29 4.16 -6.18
N ARG A 101 -0.52 5.14 -6.69
CA ARG A 101 -0.58 5.54 -8.12
C ARG A 101 -2.03 5.82 -8.57
N THR A 102 -2.79 6.47 -7.70
CA THR A 102 -4.22 6.77 -7.88
C THR A 102 -4.42 8.27 -7.80
N ALA A 103 -5.30 8.81 -8.65
CA ALA A 103 -5.74 10.21 -8.58
C ALA A 103 -7.21 10.30 -8.20
N VAL A 104 -7.56 11.32 -7.42
CA VAL A 104 -8.93 11.73 -7.14
C VAL A 104 -9.23 12.92 -8.04
N VAL A 105 -10.20 12.75 -8.94
CA VAL A 105 -10.62 13.77 -9.90
C VAL A 105 -11.93 14.36 -9.41
N GLU A 106 -11.90 15.64 -9.06
CA GLU A 106 -13.05 16.44 -8.69
C GLU A 106 -13.26 17.54 -9.75
N PRO A 107 -14.45 18.17 -9.85
CA PRO A 107 -14.74 19.14 -10.90
C PRO A 107 -13.74 20.31 -11.00
N GLU A 108 -13.16 20.73 -9.87
CA GLU A 108 -12.27 21.90 -9.79
C GLU A 108 -10.80 21.54 -9.55
N ARG A 109 -10.50 20.28 -9.21
CA ARG A 109 -9.13 19.84 -8.89
C ARG A 109 -8.93 18.35 -9.12
N THR A 110 -7.71 17.99 -9.51
CA THR A 110 -7.25 16.60 -9.45
C THR A 110 -6.13 16.52 -8.44
N THR A 111 -6.21 15.56 -7.51
CA THR A 111 -5.19 15.34 -6.49
C THR A 111 -4.64 13.92 -6.58
N PHE A 112 -3.35 13.75 -6.38
CA PHE A 112 -2.71 12.46 -6.23
C PHE A 112 -1.55 12.60 -5.24
N TRP A 113 -1.17 11.49 -4.62
CA TRP A 113 -0.15 11.46 -3.59
C TRP A 113 0.96 10.48 -3.95
N THR A 114 2.17 10.77 -3.48
CA THR A 114 3.34 9.88 -3.58
C THR A 114 4.08 9.88 -2.26
N GLY A 115 4.82 8.80 -1.99
CA GLY A 115 5.53 8.63 -0.74
C GLY A 115 6.64 7.58 -0.85
N GLY A 116 7.43 7.49 0.21
CA GLY A 116 8.58 6.59 0.36
C GLY A 116 8.54 5.91 1.73
N GLY A 117 9.36 4.87 1.88
CA GLY A 117 9.53 4.18 3.15
C GLY A 117 10.79 4.70 3.82
N ILE A 118 10.66 5.37 4.97
CA ILE A 118 11.81 5.93 5.69
C ILE A 118 12.37 4.87 6.65
N VAL A 119 13.66 4.62 6.53
CA VAL A 119 14.46 3.77 7.43
C VAL A 119 15.59 4.58 8.07
N TRP A 120 16.33 3.97 8.99
CA TRP A 120 17.35 4.66 9.78
C TRP A 120 18.47 5.28 8.92
N ASP A 121 18.82 4.61 7.83
CA ASP A 121 19.86 4.98 6.88
C ASP A 121 19.32 5.67 5.61
N SER A 122 18.04 6.07 5.61
CA SER A 122 17.46 6.86 4.52
C SER A 122 18.16 8.22 4.40
N ASP A 123 18.51 8.59 3.17
CA ASP A 123 19.00 9.92 2.83
C ASP A 123 17.82 10.83 2.41
N PRO A 124 17.61 12.00 3.05
CA PRO A 124 16.45 12.84 2.78
C PRO A 124 16.31 13.28 1.32
N GLU A 125 17.42 13.55 0.64
CA GLU A 125 17.42 13.99 -0.76
C GLU A 125 17.06 12.82 -1.68
N ALA A 126 17.64 11.64 -1.45
CA ALA A 126 17.32 10.42 -2.18
C ALA A 126 15.83 10.03 -2.05
N GLU A 127 15.26 10.11 -0.84
CA GLU A 127 13.85 9.81 -0.60
C GLU A 127 12.93 10.81 -1.33
N PHE A 128 13.29 12.09 -1.31
CA PHE A 128 12.56 13.11 -2.07
C PHE A 128 12.62 12.84 -3.58
N LEU A 129 13.80 12.49 -4.11
CA LEU A 129 13.96 12.11 -5.52
C LEU A 129 13.17 10.85 -5.87
N GLU A 130 13.07 9.86 -4.97
CA GLU A 130 12.23 8.68 -5.16
C GLU A 130 10.74 9.05 -5.26
N THR A 131 10.23 9.90 -4.37
CA THR A 131 8.82 10.35 -4.44
C THR A 131 8.54 11.08 -5.75
N THR A 132 9.47 11.93 -6.19
CA THR A 132 9.42 12.61 -7.48
C THR A 132 9.43 11.62 -8.65
N LEU A 133 10.29 10.59 -8.62
CA LEU A 133 10.33 9.55 -9.66
C LEU A 133 9.00 8.78 -9.74
N LYS A 134 8.39 8.46 -8.59
CA LYS A 134 7.07 7.81 -8.53
C LYS A 134 5.96 8.70 -9.07
N SER A 135 6.06 10.02 -8.90
CA SER A 135 5.05 10.97 -9.37
C SER A 135 5.01 11.10 -10.89
N LYS A 136 6.15 10.93 -11.59
CA LYS A 136 6.27 11.07 -13.05
C LYS A 136 5.24 10.27 -13.84
N ALA A 137 4.94 9.04 -13.40
CA ALA A 137 3.94 8.20 -14.06
C ALA A 137 2.54 8.87 -14.05
N MET A 138 2.16 9.47 -12.93
CA MET A 138 0.88 10.18 -12.78
C MET A 138 0.90 11.53 -13.49
N THR A 139 1.97 12.32 -13.31
CA THR A 139 2.15 13.61 -13.98
C THR A 139 2.01 13.46 -15.50
N LYS A 140 2.68 12.45 -16.08
CA LYS A 140 2.56 12.11 -17.50
C LYS A 140 1.16 11.69 -17.91
N ALA A 141 0.51 10.82 -17.12
CA ALA A 141 -0.85 10.35 -17.42
C ALA A 141 -1.90 11.46 -17.37
N LEU A 142 -1.70 12.46 -16.50
CA LEU A 142 -2.57 13.63 -16.34
C LEU A 142 -2.24 14.76 -17.32
N GLY A 143 -1.21 14.62 -18.17
CA GLY A 143 -0.79 15.66 -19.11
C GLY A 143 -0.22 16.91 -18.45
N LEU A 144 0.27 16.79 -17.22
CA LEU A 144 0.94 17.88 -16.50
C LEU A 144 2.37 18.01 -17.05
N SER A 145 2.82 19.24 -17.30
CA SER A 145 4.23 19.50 -17.64
C SER A 145 5.10 19.24 -16.42
N GLU A 146 6.22 18.52 -16.59
CA GLU A 146 7.26 18.46 -15.55
C GLU A 146 7.78 19.90 -15.33
N GLY A 147 7.66 20.40 -14.11
CA GLY A 147 8.21 21.69 -13.68
C GLY A 147 9.68 21.60 -13.35
#